data_AF-A0AAV9FBZ0-F1
#
_entry.id   AF-A0AAV9FBZ0-F1
#
_cell.length_a   1.000
_cell.length_b   1.000
_cell.length_c   1.000
_cell.angle_alpha   90.00
_cell.angle_beta   90.00
_cell.angle_gamma   90.00
#
_symmetry.space_group_name_H-M   'P 1'
#
loop_
_entity.id
_entity.type
_entity.pdbx_description
1 polymer ?
#
loop_
_entity_poly.entity_id
_entity_poly.type
_entity_poly.pdbx_seq_one_letter_code
_entity_poly.pdbx_strand_id
1 'polypeptide(L)'
;MCESVEETSEHLFITCSVARQLWALLKVAVDFDLQIQSLNGLWEAGRNLKQTGDRSPRAKVSQSLVPAVMWALWLARNSKVFRNTRVYPENVWDSAVYFIKSWGRACVGAKIGFIRGKLILMEG
;
A
#
# COMPACT_ATOMS: atom_id res chain seq x y z
N MET A 1 0.71 -8.28 -14.40
CA MET A 1 -0.37 -8.71 -13.47
C MET A 1 -1.64 -8.04 -13.95
N CYS A 2 -2.78 -8.72 -14.01
CA CYS A 2 -3.99 -8.43 -14.83
C CYS A 2 -3.99 -8.95 -16.27
N GLU A 3 -2.84 -9.37 -16.82
CA GLU A 3 -2.72 -10.09 -18.11
C GLU A 3 -3.24 -9.36 -19.35
N SER A 4 -3.61 -8.09 -19.22
CA SER A 4 -4.13 -7.31 -20.35
C SER A 4 -3.03 -6.76 -21.26
N VAL A 5 -1.80 -6.62 -20.75
CA VAL A 5 -0.63 -6.09 -21.45
C VAL A 5 0.64 -6.79 -20.95
N GLU A 6 1.75 -6.59 -21.66
CA GLU A 6 3.06 -7.05 -21.22
C GLU A 6 3.41 -6.49 -19.83
N GLU A 7 3.95 -7.36 -18.97
CA GLU A 7 4.28 -6.97 -17.61
C GLU A 7 5.64 -6.27 -17.53
N THR A 8 5.60 -5.01 -17.13
CA THR A 8 6.77 -4.19 -16.74
C THR A 8 6.65 -3.79 -15.27
N SER A 9 7.72 -3.24 -14.68
CA SER A 9 7.66 -2.66 -13.33
C SER A 9 6.60 -1.55 -13.23
N GLU A 10 6.51 -0.69 -14.25
CA GLU A 10 5.51 0.37 -14.33
C GLU A 10 4.09 -0.22 -14.37
N HIS A 11 3.90 -1.26 -15.18
CA HIS A 11 2.62 -1.94 -15.23
C HIS A 11 2.27 -2.58 -13.89
N LEU A 12 3.19 -3.33 -13.28
CA LEU A 12 2.96 -4.04 -12.03
C LEU A 12 2.56 -3.11 -10.88
N PHE A 13 3.26 -1.98 -10.73
CA PHE A 13 3.08 -1.10 -9.58
C PHE A 13 2.15 0.08 -9.83
N ILE A 14 1.92 0.49 -11.08
CA ILE A 14 1.21 1.74 -11.38
C ILE A 14 -0.04 1.47 -12.23
N THR A 15 0.12 0.91 -13.43
CA THR A 15 -0.97 0.91 -14.43
C THR A 15 -1.83 -0.35 -14.44
N CYS A 16 -1.39 -1.43 -13.78
CA CYS A 16 -2.18 -2.65 -13.54
C CYS A 16 -3.52 -2.32 -12.90
N SER A 17 -4.60 -2.99 -13.32
CA SER A 17 -5.93 -2.76 -12.76
C SER A 17 -6.00 -3.08 -11.26
N VAL A 18 -5.28 -4.12 -10.81
CA VAL A 18 -5.14 -4.46 -9.39
C VAL A 18 -4.41 -3.34 -8.64
N ALA A 19 -3.29 -2.87 -9.17
CA ALA A 19 -2.52 -1.78 -8.55
C ALA A 19 -3.36 -0.49 -8.41
N ARG A 20 -4.05 -0.09 -9.48
CA ARG A 20 -4.95 1.09 -9.47
C ARG A 20 -6.04 0.99 -8.40
N GLN A 21 -6.63 -0.19 -8.21
CA GLN A 21 -7.62 -0.40 -7.14
C GLN A 21 -7.00 -0.23 -5.76
N LEU A 22 -5.82 -0.81 -5.51
CA LEU A 22 -5.13 -0.69 -4.23
C LEU A 22 -4.72 0.76 -3.92
N TRP A 23 -4.25 1.51 -4.91
CA TRP A 23 -3.94 2.94 -4.73
C TRP A 23 -5.18 3.78 -4.47
N ALA A 24 -6.31 3.47 -5.12
CA ALA A 24 -7.58 4.12 -4.82
C ALA A 24 -8.05 3.84 -3.38
N LEU A 25 -7.93 2.59 -2.91
CA LEU A 25 -8.24 2.22 -1.53
C LEU A 25 -7.31 2.93 -0.54
N LEU A 26 -6.01 3.02 -0.85
CA LEU A 26 -5.06 3.74 0.00
C LEU A 26 -5.39 5.23 0.06
N LYS A 27 -5.64 5.88 -1.07
CA LYS A 27 -6.07 7.29 -1.15
C LYS A 27 -7.28 7.56 -0.26
N VAL A 28 -8.30 6.68 -0.32
CA VAL A 28 -9.45 6.76 0.58
C VAL A 28 -9.01 6.64 2.04
N ALA A 29 -8.14 5.68 2.35
CA ALA A 29 -7.71 5.43 3.72
C ALA A 29 -6.93 6.57 4.37
N VAL A 30 -6.09 7.28 3.61
CA VAL A 30 -5.25 8.36 4.13
C VAL A 30 -5.84 9.74 3.96
N ASP A 31 -6.92 9.88 3.19
CA ASP A 31 -7.50 11.18 2.80
C ASP A 31 -6.48 12.11 2.13
N PHE A 32 -5.60 11.53 1.33
CA PHE A 32 -4.50 12.23 0.68
C PHE A 32 -4.45 11.81 -0.79
N ASP A 33 -4.32 12.79 -1.67
CA ASP A 33 -4.29 12.54 -3.09
C ASP A 33 -2.92 12.02 -3.53
N LEU A 34 -2.86 10.70 -3.76
CA LEU A 34 -1.67 10.02 -4.24
C LEU A 34 -1.60 10.19 -5.76
N GLN A 35 -0.95 11.25 -6.24
CA GLN A 35 -0.69 11.51 -7.66
C GLN A 35 0.37 10.52 -8.21
N ILE A 36 -0.02 9.25 -8.31
CA ILE A 36 0.85 8.15 -8.72
C ILE A 36 0.73 7.95 -10.23
N GLN A 37 1.57 8.64 -10.99
CA GLN A 37 1.65 8.51 -12.45
C GLN A 37 2.92 7.77 -12.91
N SER A 38 3.90 7.65 -12.02
CA SER A 38 5.14 6.93 -12.29
C SER A 38 5.72 6.32 -11.01
N LEU A 39 6.71 5.43 -11.14
CA LEU A 39 7.50 4.95 -10.00
C LEU A 39 8.18 6.09 -9.22
N ASN A 40 8.67 7.13 -9.90
CA ASN A 40 9.23 8.31 -9.22
C ASN A 40 8.15 9.09 -8.46
N GLY A 41 6.99 9.30 -9.10
CA GLY A 41 5.83 9.93 -8.45
C GLY A 41 5.30 9.12 -7.25
N LEU A 42 5.42 7.79 -7.30
CA LEU A 42 5.08 6.91 -6.19
C LEU A 42 5.99 7.14 -4.98
N TRP A 43 7.31 7.24 -5.21
CA TRP A 43 8.28 7.55 -4.17
C TRP A 43 8.05 8.95 -3.58
N GLU A 44 7.72 9.93 -4.43
CA GLU A 44 7.35 11.28 -3.99
C GLU A 44 6.07 11.30 -3.15
N ALA A 45 5.04 10.57 -3.57
CA ALA A 45 3.81 10.42 -2.79
C ALA A 45 4.10 9.84 -1.39
N GLY A 46 4.96 8.81 -1.30
CA GLY A 46 5.41 8.25 -0.04
C GLY A 46 6.15 9.26 0.85
N ARG A 47 6.99 10.12 0.25
CA ARG A 47 7.66 11.22 0.98
C ARG A 47 6.68 12.27 1.46
N ASN A 48 5.69 12.65 0.64
CA ASN A 48 4.71 13.68 1.01
C ASN A 48 3.73 13.21 2.09
N LEU A 49 3.46 11.90 2.17
CA LEU A 49 2.73 11.29 3.29
C LEU A 49 3.49 11.39 4.63
N LYS A 50 4.81 11.58 4.58
CA LYS A 50 5.64 11.84 5.75
C LYS A 50 5.84 13.34 5.89
N GLN A 51 5.29 13.94 6.94
CA GLN A 51 5.67 15.31 7.27
C GLN A 51 7.12 15.32 7.76
N THR A 52 7.99 16.07 7.07
CA THR A 52 9.41 16.18 7.42
C THR A 52 9.55 16.70 8.85
N GLY A 53 10.27 15.96 9.69
CA GLY A 53 10.47 16.30 11.11
C GLY A 53 9.39 15.77 12.06
N ASP A 54 8.25 15.29 11.57
CA ASP A 54 7.23 14.67 12.41
C ASP A 54 7.67 13.27 12.88
N ARG A 55 7.70 13.09 14.20
CA ARG A 55 8.06 11.82 14.87
C ARG A 55 6.85 11.14 15.50
N SER A 56 5.64 11.65 15.26
CA SER A 56 4.39 11.08 15.75
C SER A 56 4.25 9.60 15.33
N PRO A 57 3.51 8.80 16.10
CA PRO A 57 3.16 7.44 15.68
C PRO A 57 2.56 7.40 14.27
N ARG A 58 1.79 8.43 13.90
CA ARG A 58 1.20 8.60 12.58
C ARG A 58 2.24 8.75 11.48
N ALA A 59 3.23 9.62 11.66
CA ALA A 59 4.31 9.80 10.69
C ALA A 59 5.20 8.56 10.53
N LYS A 60 5.36 7.75 11.58
CA LYS A 60 6.08 6.47 11.50
C LYS A 60 5.29 5.41 10.75
N VAL A 61 3.97 5.37 10.95
CA VAL A 61 3.08 4.45 10.21
C VAL A 61 2.95 4.87 8.75
N SER A 62 2.86 6.17 8.45
CA SER A 62 2.71 6.67 7.07
C SER A 62 3.87 6.26 6.15
N GLN A 63 5.08 6.12 6.71
CA GLN A 63 6.27 5.62 6.01
C GLN A 63 6.12 4.18 5.47
N SER A 64 5.21 3.39 6.05
CA SER A 64 5.00 2.00 5.62
C SER A 64 3.93 1.83 4.54
N LEU A 65 3.12 2.87 4.28
CA LEU A 65 1.91 2.72 3.47
C LEU A 65 2.22 2.37 2.01
N VAL A 66 3.08 3.15 1.36
CA VAL A 66 3.51 2.89 -0.02
C VAL A 66 4.29 1.57 -0.13
N PRO A 67 5.33 1.31 0.70
CA PRO A 67 6.06 0.04 0.68
C PRO A 67 5.18 -1.19 0.92
N ALA A 68 4.18 -1.11 1.82
CA ALA A 68 3.28 -2.23 2.10
C ALA A 68 2.41 -2.59 0.91
N VAL A 69 1.88 -1.59 0.19
CA VAL A 69 1.10 -1.83 -1.04
C VAL A 69 1.99 -2.42 -2.14
N MET A 70 3.19 -1.85 -2.35
CA MET A 70 4.14 -2.40 -3.33
C MET A 70 4.51 -3.84 -3.01
N TRP A 71 4.80 -4.13 -1.74
CA TRP A 71 5.15 -5.47 -1.29
C TRP A 71 4.01 -6.47 -1.49
N ALA A 72 2.78 -6.08 -1.16
CA ALA A 72 1.61 -6.93 -1.39
C ALA A 72 1.38 -7.23 -2.89
N LEU A 73 1.52 -6.23 -3.76
CA LEU A 73 1.46 -6.40 -5.22
C LEU A 73 2.54 -7.37 -5.72
N TRP A 74 3.78 -7.19 -5.26
CA TRP A 74 4.90 -8.07 -5.59
C TRP A 74 4.66 -9.51 -5.15
N LEU A 75 4.18 -9.72 -3.92
CA LEU A 75 3.87 -11.05 -3.39
C LEU A 75 2.77 -11.75 -4.20
N ALA A 76 1.71 -11.01 -4.53
CA ALA A 76 0.59 -11.55 -5.29
C ALA A 76 1.00 -11.89 -6.74
N ARG A 77 1.85 -11.07 -7.37
CA ARG A 77 2.44 -11.36 -8.68
C ARG A 77 3.30 -12.61 -8.64
N ASN A 78 4.19 -12.72 -7.65
CA ASN A 78 5.05 -13.90 -7.52
C ASN A 78 4.24 -15.17 -7.22
N SER A 79 3.21 -15.09 -6.40
CA SER A 79 2.32 -16.23 -6.15
C SER A 79 1.59 -16.65 -7.42
N LYS A 80 1.18 -15.69 -8.26
CA LYS A 80 0.59 -16.00 -9.58
C LYS A 80 1.59 -16.72 -10.47
N VAL A 81 2.79 -16.15 -10.65
CA VAL A 81 3.81 -16.67 -11.57
C VAL A 81 4.35 -18.04 -11.12
N PHE A 82 4.67 -18.21 -9.85
CA PHE A 82 5.36 -19.40 -9.35
C PHE A 82 4.43 -20.47 -8.78
N ARG A 83 3.18 -20.12 -8.44
CA ARG A 83 2.23 -21.04 -7.80
C ARG A 83 0.89 -21.15 -8.53
N ASN A 84 0.76 -20.51 -9.70
CA ASN A 84 -0.46 -20.46 -10.50
C ASN A 84 -1.71 -20.06 -9.68
N THR A 85 -1.53 -19.14 -8.73
CA THR A 85 -2.62 -18.69 -7.87
C THR A 85 -3.42 -17.58 -8.55
N ARG A 86 -4.74 -17.61 -8.33
CA ARG A 86 -5.62 -16.54 -8.80
C ARG A 86 -5.44 -15.29 -7.94
N VAL A 87 -5.38 -14.14 -8.59
CA VAL A 87 -5.20 -12.84 -7.95
C VAL A 87 -6.55 -12.17 -7.78
N TYR A 88 -6.84 -11.79 -6.54
CA TYR A 88 -8.05 -11.10 -6.12
C TYR A 88 -7.64 -9.80 -5.43
N PRO A 89 -8.00 -8.60 -5.96
CA PRO A 89 -7.59 -7.31 -5.39
C PRO A 89 -7.86 -7.18 -3.89
N GLU A 90 -8.97 -7.73 -3.40
CA GLU A 90 -9.35 -7.80 -2.00
C GLU A 90 -8.30 -8.53 -1.14
N ASN A 91 -7.79 -9.68 -1.60
CA ASN A 91 -6.76 -10.42 -0.90
C ASN A 91 -5.42 -9.69 -0.91
N VAL A 92 -5.12 -8.95 -1.99
CA VAL A 92 -3.90 -8.14 -2.06
C VAL A 92 -4.00 -6.95 -1.12
N TRP A 93 -5.19 -6.32 -1.01
CA TRP A 93 -5.46 -5.26 -0.06
C TRP A 93 -5.35 -5.74 1.40
N ASP A 94 -5.92 -6.89 1.73
CA ASP A 94 -5.82 -7.47 3.07
C ASP A 94 -4.36 -7.75 3.46
N SER A 95 -3.56 -8.22 2.50
CA SER A 95 -2.11 -8.40 2.67
C SER A 95 -1.39 -7.07 2.93
N ALA A 96 -1.70 -6.02 2.16
CA ALA A 96 -1.15 -4.68 2.40
C ALA A 96 -1.52 -4.14 3.80
N VAL A 97 -2.79 -4.27 4.20
CA VAL A 97 -3.29 -3.90 5.52
C VAL A 97 -2.59 -4.69 6.63
N TYR A 98 -2.34 -5.98 6.42
CA TYR A 98 -1.57 -6.81 7.36
C TYR A 98 -0.15 -6.27 7.57
N PHE A 99 0.55 -5.90 6.49
CA PHE A 99 1.90 -5.34 6.60
C PHE A 99 1.90 -3.98 7.30
N ILE A 100 0.96 -3.10 6.98
CA ILE A 100 0.79 -1.80 7.66
C ILE A 100 0.58 -2.00 9.16
N LYS A 101 -0.34 -2.90 9.54
CA LYS A 101 -0.61 -3.25 10.95
C LYS A 101 0.61 -3.83 11.66
N SER A 102 1.35 -4.71 10.99
CA SER A 102 2.55 -5.34 11.55
C SER A 102 3.65 -4.32 11.78
N TRP A 103 3.86 -3.42 10.82
CA TRP A 103 4.83 -2.32 10.95
C TRP A 103 4.45 -1.34 12.06
N GLY A 104 3.18 -0.93 12.15
CA GLY A 104 2.71 -0.06 13.22
C GLY A 104 2.93 -0.64 14.61
N ARG A 105 2.64 -1.94 14.78
CA ARG A 105 2.93 -2.62 16.03
C ARG A 105 4.43 -2.65 16.33
N ALA A 106 5.27 -3.00 15.35
CA ALA A 106 6.70 -3.12 15.56
C ALA A 106 7.41 -1.78 15.82
N CYS A 107 7.03 -0.70 15.12
CA CYS A 107 7.76 0.57 15.17
C CYS A 107 7.26 1.54 16.23
N VAL A 108 5.98 1.45 16.62
CA VAL A 108 5.35 2.41 17.54
C VAL A 108 4.44 1.79 18.58
N GLY A 109 4.31 0.46 18.64
CA GLY A 109 3.40 -0.22 19.57
C GLY A 109 1.92 0.07 19.31
N ALA A 110 1.58 0.79 18.23
CA ALA A 110 0.21 1.23 17.96
C ALA A 110 -0.64 0.09 17.40
N LYS A 111 -1.88 0.00 17.86
CA LYS A 111 -2.91 -0.80 17.20
C LYS A 111 -3.46 0.02 16.02
N ILE A 112 -3.34 -0.53 14.82
CA ILE A 112 -3.85 0.10 13.61
C ILE A 112 -5.22 -0.49 13.26
N GLY A 113 -6.20 0.39 13.11
CA GLY A 113 -7.55 0.09 12.66
C GLY A 113 -7.87 0.76 11.33
N PHE A 114 -8.95 0.27 10.71
CA PHE A 114 -9.62 0.96 9.61
C PHE A 114 -11.10 1.09 9.96
N ILE A 115 -11.61 2.32 10.10
CA ILE A 115 -13.05 2.57 10.35
C ILE A 115 -13.61 3.27 9.12
N ARG A 116 -14.64 2.66 8.51
CA ARG A 116 -15.24 3.16 7.24
C ARG A 116 -14.19 3.43 6.16
N GLY A 117 -13.18 2.56 6.06
CA GLY A 117 -12.08 2.68 5.11
C GLY A 117 -10.96 3.64 5.50
N LYS A 118 -11.11 4.47 6.54
CA LYS A 118 -10.09 5.42 7.00
C LYS A 118 -9.09 4.77 7.97
N LEU A 119 -7.80 5.04 7.78
CA LEU A 119 -6.72 4.59 8.66
C LEU A 119 -6.80 5.32 10.01
N ILE A 120 -6.82 4.56 11.10
CA ILE A 120 -6.88 5.09 12.46
C ILE A 120 -5.81 4.42 13.34
N LEU A 121 -5.12 5.25 14.12
CA LEU A 121 -4.28 4.78 15.22
C LEU A 121 -5.17 4.68 16.45
N MET A 122 -5.31 3.48 16.97
CA MET A 122 -5.99 3.25 18.24
C MET A 122 -4.95 3.46 19.35
N GLU A 123 -5.27 4.31 20.32
CA GLU A 123 -4.47 4.43 21.53
C GLU A 123 -4.50 3.09 22.29
N GLY A 124 -3.33 2.73 22.82
CA GLY A 124 -3.09 1.46 23.50
C GLY A 124 -3.56 1.47 24.94
#